data_AF-A0A6L6XSR1-F1
#
_entry.id   AF-A0A6L6XSR1-F1
#
_cell.length_a   1.000
_cell.length_b   1.000
_cell.length_c   1.000
_cell.angle_alpha   90.00
_cell.angle_beta   90.00
_cell.angle_gamma   90.00
#
_symmetry.space_group_name_H-M   'P 1'
#
loop_
_entity.id
_entity.type
_entity.pdbx_description
1 polymer ?
#
loop_
_entity_poly.entity_id
_entity_poly.type
_entity_poly.pdbx_seq_one_letter_code
_entity_poly.pdbx_strand_id
1 'polypeptide(L)'
;MRFARTIVLTAVGVLWWLLGPLVLLAALGLLLVPRVRAWMRPTRRVVLAWVATVAVLAGVVVLVPDGWLPIAPGPGRWGAPAYVGRPAGTQGVAGPIGESPTVTTRAYGVGDCERLVVGGEGRLVAMCGGEHPVLRLVDATSLRQRARTELPGAGCDGRLAAAGTQVVATSGQRVLVVDSDDLAIAASFDLAERLAADDCVVGLGVDGGRAWFVTAGGVAGVVAKGRVRTVELGDRVEQDLAVGNAGVYIAGDEALHRVGLRGDEPVVAWSSAYEEGGERGAAPVVLRSGLVAVADNRDPRLQVVLHRADTGEVKCRAEVFDDGSGAADGGLVAAGDDVVVTNAHGYAGPLSTILGRTTDRGVATVSADCAMRWTLELDVPSGAPAVSTDDGLVYVWSKRHSWLGVDAWYLSAIELRSGRLVWARRVGLNGLHDNHGGSVVLGPERAAYAPVLGGLVRVADRG
;
A
#
# COMPACT_ATOMS: atom_id res chain seq x y z
N MET A 1 52.29 3.48 -3.83
CA MET A 1 51.27 2.46 -4.21
C MET A 1 50.32 3.03 -5.26
N ARG A 2 50.36 2.55 -6.50
CA ARG A 2 49.58 3.12 -7.64
C ARG A 2 48.05 2.99 -7.51
N PHE A 3 47.56 2.16 -6.58
CA PHE A 3 46.12 1.87 -6.40
C PHE A 3 45.54 2.22 -5.03
N ALA A 4 46.29 2.92 -4.16
CA ALA A 4 45.87 3.17 -2.78
C ALA A 4 44.51 3.89 -2.67
N ARG A 5 44.22 4.86 -3.55
CA ARG A 5 42.94 5.58 -3.57
C ARG A 5 41.77 4.68 -3.96
N THR A 6 41.99 3.83 -4.98
CA THR A 6 40.99 2.86 -5.42
C THR A 6 40.66 1.87 -4.31
N ILE A 7 41.68 1.34 -3.63
CA ILE A 7 41.50 0.42 -2.50
C ILE A 7 40.67 1.07 -1.39
N VAL A 8 40.95 2.33 -1.04
CA VAL A 8 40.18 3.06 -0.01
C VAL A 8 38.72 3.26 -0.45
N LEU A 9 38.47 3.69 -1.69
CA LEU A 9 37.11 3.88 -2.19
C LEU A 9 36.32 2.57 -2.26
N THR A 10 36.96 1.48 -2.71
CA THR A 10 36.37 0.15 -2.71
C THR A 10 36.07 -0.32 -1.29
N ALA A 11 36.99 -0.11 -0.34
CA ALA A 11 36.76 -0.46 1.06
C ALA A 11 35.59 0.34 1.67
N VAL A 12 35.49 1.64 1.41
CA VAL A 12 34.35 2.47 1.82
C VAL A 12 33.04 1.96 1.20
N GLY A 13 33.05 1.61 -0.09
CA GLY A 13 31.88 1.04 -0.77
C GLY A 13 31.43 -0.29 -0.18
N VAL A 14 32.36 -1.20 0.11
CA VAL A 14 32.08 -2.48 0.78
C VAL A 14 31.54 -2.24 2.20
N LEU A 15 32.18 -1.37 2.98
CA LEU A 15 31.72 -1.05 4.33
C LEU A 15 30.33 -0.41 4.31
N TRP A 16 30.05 0.51 3.39
CA TRP A 16 28.72 1.11 3.22
C TRP A 16 27.67 0.04 2.91
N TRP A 17 27.97 -0.85 1.97
CA TRP A 17 27.08 -1.94 1.60
C TRP A 17 26.80 -2.90 2.78
N LEU A 18 27.79 -3.17 3.63
CA LEU A 18 27.65 -4.06 4.79
C LEU A 18 26.97 -3.38 5.98
N LEU A 19 27.42 -2.17 6.35
CA LEU A 19 27.10 -1.52 7.62
C LEU A 19 26.01 -0.44 7.51
N GLY A 20 25.82 0.14 6.33
CA GLY A 20 24.75 1.11 6.08
C GLY A 20 25.23 2.53 5.77
N PRO A 21 24.28 3.48 5.66
CA PRO A 21 24.54 4.85 5.23
C PRO A 21 25.52 5.65 6.10
N LEU A 22 25.61 5.36 7.41
CA LEU A 22 26.52 6.09 8.31
C LEU A 22 28.00 6.00 7.88
N VAL A 23 28.40 4.96 7.15
CA VAL A 23 29.76 4.85 6.61
C VAL A 23 30.09 6.03 5.70
N LEU A 24 29.13 6.53 4.93
CA LEU A 24 29.34 7.69 4.06
C LEU A 24 29.47 8.97 4.88
N LEU A 25 28.74 9.11 5.99
CA LEU A 25 28.91 10.24 6.90
C LEU A 25 30.28 10.23 7.58
N ALA A 26 30.75 9.06 8.02
CA ALA A 26 32.09 8.91 8.55
C ALA A 26 33.16 9.24 7.51
N ALA A 27 32.99 8.75 6.27
CA ALA A 27 33.89 9.07 5.16
C ALA A 27 33.89 10.57 4.81
N LEU A 28 32.73 11.22 4.85
CA LEU A 28 32.59 12.67 4.66
C LEU A 28 33.28 13.44 5.79
N GLY A 29 33.14 13.01 7.04
CA GLY A 29 33.83 13.58 8.19
C GLY A 29 35.35 13.50 8.05
N LEU A 30 35.89 12.40 7.51
CA LEU A 30 37.32 12.26 7.21
C LEU A 30 37.81 13.28 6.16
N LEU A 31 36.94 13.75 5.25
CA LEU A 31 37.29 14.79 4.28
C LEU A 31 37.42 16.20 4.91
N LEU A 32 37.04 16.39 6.17
CA LEU A 32 37.34 17.62 6.91
C LEU A 32 38.83 17.75 7.21
N VAL A 33 39.57 16.63 7.26
CA VAL A 33 41.02 16.63 7.46
C VAL A 33 41.72 17.08 6.17
N PRO A 34 42.45 18.22 6.16
CA PRO A 34 43.01 18.79 4.94
C PRO A 34 43.93 17.84 4.18
N ARG A 35 44.70 17.00 4.89
CA ARG A 35 45.58 15.99 4.31
C ARG A 35 44.81 14.91 3.56
N VAL A 36 43.73 14.40 4.16
CA VAL A 36 42.86 13.38 3.53
C VAL A 36 42.17 13.98 2.32
N ARG A 37 41.61 15.19 2.44
CA ARG A 37 40.97 15.90 1.34
C ARG A 37 41.92 16.13 0.16
N ALA A 38 43.12 16.64 0.43
CA ALA A 38 44.13 16.87 -0.62
C ALA A 38 44.54 15.56 -1.30
N TRP A 39 44.67 14.49 -0.52
CA TRP A 39 45.00 13.16 -1.03
C TRP A 39 43.87 12.54 -1.87
N MET A 40 42.60 12.81 -1.53
CA MET A 40 41.41 12.25 -2.20
C MET A 40 40.93 13.07 -3.41
N ARG A 41 41.49 14.25 -3.69
CA ARG A 41 41.07 15.10 -4.83
C ARG A 41 41.11 14.31 -6.14
N PRO A 42 39.96 14.12 -6.83
CA PRO A 42 39.93 13.39 -8.09
C PRO A 42 40.56 14.22 -9.21
N THR A 43 41.16 13.55 -10.19
CA THR A 43 41.62 14.21 -11.41
C THR A 43 40.43 14.40 -12.37
N ARG A 44 40.53 15.33 -13.32
CA ARG A 44 39.48 15.55 -14.35
C ARG A 44 39.11 14.26 -15.09
N ARG A 45 40.08 13.39 -15.37
CA ARG A 45 39.85 12.09 -16.02
C ARG A 45 38.99 11.16 -15.16
N VAL A 46 39.21 11.13 -13.85
CA VAL A 46 38.41 10.32 -12.91
C VAL A 46 36.98 10.86 -12.83
N VAL A 47 36.82 12.19 -12.73
CA VAL A 47 35.48 12.82 -12.74
C VAL A 47 34.73 12.50 -14.02
N LEU A 48 35.38 12.63 -15.19
CA LEU A 48 34.77 12.27 -16.48
C LEU A 48 34.38 10.79 -16.54
N ALA A 49 35.22 9.89 -16.03
CA ALA A 49 34.89 8.47 -15.96
C ALA A 49 33.67 8.20 -15.06
N TRP A 50 33.57 8.87 -13.90
CA TRP A 50 32.42 8.75 -13.01
C TRP A 50 31.14 9.27 -13.67
N VAL A 51 31.19 10.45 -14.29
CA VAL A 51 30.06 11.03 -15.03
C VAL A 51 29.61 10.10 -16.16
N ALA A 52 30.56 9.60 -16.96
CA ALA A 52 30.25 8.64 -18.03
C ALA A 52 29.63 7.35 -17.50
N THR A 53 30.13 6.82 -16.38
CA THR A 53 29.58 5.61 -15.75
C THR A 53 28.16 5.85 -15.26
N VAL A 54 27.90 6.97 -14.58
CA VAL A 54 26.56 7.34 -14.10
C VAL A 54 25.61 7.52 -15.29
N ALA A 55 26.04 8.19 -16.37
CA ALA A 55 25.25 8.36 -17.57
C ALA A 55 24.89 7.02 -18.24
N VAL A 56 25.84 6.08 -18.31
CA VAL A 56 25.58 4.73 -18.84
C VAL A 56 24.60 3.97 -17.95
N LEU A 57 24.80 3.97 -16.64
CA LEU A 57 23.90 3.29 -15.69
C LEU A 57 22.48 3.87 -15.74
N ALA A 58 22.35 5.20 -15.77
CA ALA A 58 21.08 5.88 -15.94
C ALA A 58 20.45 5.52 -17.30
N GLY A 59 21.23 5.49 -18.37
CA GLY A 59 20.78 5.08 -19.70
C GLY A 59 20.25 3.64 -19.71
N VAL A 60 20.90 2.70 -19.02
CA VAL A 60 20.41 1.33 -18.87
C VAL A 60 19.06 1.30 -18.16
N VAL A 61 18.89 2.04 -17.08
CA VAL A 61 17.61 2.10 -16.34
C VAL A 61 16.49 2.65 -17.22
N VAL A 62 16.77 3.62 -18.08
CA VAL A 62 15.76 4.21 -18.98
C VAL A 62 15.43 3.31 -20.18
N LEU A 63 16.41 2.58 -20.71
CA LEU A 63 16.25 1.77 -21.92
C LEU A 63 15.72 0.36 -21.66
N VAL A 64 15.93 -0.18 -20.45
CA VAL A 64 15.47 -1.53 -20.10
C VAL A 64 13.97 -1.48 -19.76
N PRO A 65 13.14 -2.33 -20.37
CA PRO A 65 11.70 -2.33 -20.09
C PRO A 65 11.38 -2.60 -18.62
N ASP A 66 10.29 -2.00 -18.14
CA ASP A 66 9.73 -2.25 -16.81
C ASP A 66 9.51 -3.75 -16.58
N GLY A 67 9.78 -4.21 -15.35
CA GLY A 67 9.66 -5.62 -15.00
C GLY A 67 10.88 -6.49 -15.33
N TRP A 68 11.95 -5.95 -15.91
CA TRP A 68 13.16 -6.72 -16.24
C TRP A 68 14.27 -6.63 -15.20
N LEU A 69 14.47 -5.45 -14.60
CA LEU A 69 15.48 -5.25 -13.58
C LEU A 69 14.86 -5.46 -12.18
N PRO A 70 15.60 -6.02 -11.22
CA PRO A 70 15.20 -5.97 -9.82
C PRO A 70 15.28 -4.53 -9.28
N ILE A 71 14.54 -4.26 -8.22
CA ILE A 71 14.71 -3.00 -7.46
C ILE A 71 16.15 -2.95 -6.93
N ALA A 72 16.79 -1.79 -7.05
CA ALA A 72 18.18 -1.62 -6.65
C ALA A 72 18.37 -2.00 -5.16
N PRO A 73 19.40 -2.80 -4.82
CA PRO A 73 19.65 -3.20 -3.45
C PRO A 73 20.07 -2.00 -2.60
N GLY A 74 19.61 -1.94 -1.35
CA GLY A 74 20.04 -0.95 -0.38
C GLY A 74 21.31 -1.35 0.40
N PRO A 75 21.97 -0.39 1.05
CA PRO A 75 23.11 -0.65 1.93
C PRO A 75 22.68 -1.22 3.29
N GLY A 76 23.64 -1.67 4.09
CA GLY A 76 23.38 -2.15 5.45
C GLY A 76 22.95 -3.61 5.53
N ARG A 77 23.55 -4.47 4.70
CA ARG A 77 23.21 -5.91 4.64
C ARG A 77 23.31 -6.62 6.00
N TRP A 78 24.19 -6.17 6.88
CA TRP A 78 24.36 -6.68 8.25
C TRP A 78 23.65 -5.85 9.33
N GLY A 79 23.13 -4.67 8.97
CA GLY A 79 22.45 -3.78 9.90
C GLY A 79 21.05 -4.25 10.31
N ALA A 80 20.52 -5.28 9.64
CA ALA A 80 19.23 -5.87 9.97
C ALA A 80 19.21 -7.38 9.62
N PRO A 81 18.38 -8.21 10.28
CA PRO A 81 18.23 -9.62 9.92
C PRO A 81 17.52 -9.81 8.56
N ALA A 82 17.81 -10.90 7.85
CA ALA A 82 17.10 -11.23 6.61
C ALA A 82 15.78 -11.97 6.85
N TYR A 83 15.68 -12.70 7.95
CA TYR A 83 14.49 -13.43 8.38
C TYR A 83 14.46 -13.49 9.90
N VAL A 84 13.27 -13.38 10.48
CA VAL A 84 13.02 -13.52 11.91
C VAL A 84 11.81 -14.42 12.10
N GLY A 85 11.81 -15.24 13.14
CA GLY A 85 10.67 -16.08 13.49
C GLY A 85 10.76 -17.50 12.93
N ARG A 86 9.60 -18.17 12.86
CA ARG A 86 9.46 -19.55 12.39
C ARG A 86 8.22 -19.65 11.49
N PRO A 87 8.18 -20.61 10.54
CA PRO A 87 6.99 -20.82 9.73
C PRO A 87 5.76 -21.09 10.61
N ALA A 88 4.59 -20.63 10.16
CA ALA A 88 3.31 -20.97 10.77
C ALA A 88 2.89 -22.39 10.39
N GLY A 89 2.29 -23.14 11.33
CA GLY A 89 1.66 -24.43 11.04
C GLY A 89 0.19 -24.21 10.71
N THR A 90 -0.17 -24.13 9.42
CA THR A 90 -1.55 -23.87 8.98
C THR A 90 -1.93 -24.79 7.82
N GLN A 91 -3.23 -25.06 7.67
CA GLN A 91 -3.77 -25.91 6.59
C GLN A 91 -4.75 -25.16 5.66
N GLY A 92 -4.93 -23.86 5.85
CA GLY A 92 -5.66 -22.96 4.95
C GLY A 92 -4.78 -22.50 3.79
N VAL A 93 -5.33 -21.91 2.72
CA VAL A 93 -4.53 -21.47 1.56
C VAL A 93 -4.90 -20.04 1.20
N ALA A 94 -4.24 -19.05 1.82
CA ALA A 94 -4.10 -17.71 1.26
C ALA A 94 -2.82 -17.05 1.81
N GLY A 95 -1.72 -17.09 1.04
CA GLY A 95 -0.46 -16.41 1.38
C GLY A 95 0.63 -17.28 2.01
N PRO A 96 1.85 -16.71 2.16
CA PRO A 96 3.03 -17.46 2.60
C PRO A 96 2.95 -17.76 4.10
N ILE A 97 3.31 -18.97 4.50
CA ILE A 97 3.38 -19.40 5.89
C ILE A 97 4.75 -19.15 6.51
N GLY A 98 5.76 -18.77 5.72
CA GLY A 98 7.11 -18.47 6.19
C GLY A 98 8.07 -19.66 6.13
N GLU A 99 7.73 -20.70 5.37
CA GLU A 99 8.63 -21.82 5.09
C GLU A 99 9.68 -21.43 4.03
N SER A 100 10.81 -20.93 4.52
CA SER A 100 11.92 -20.46 3.68
C SER A 100 11.51 -19.43 2.61
N PRO A 101 10.85 -18.33 2.99
CA PRO A 101 10.27 -17.40 2.03
C PRO A 101 11.34 -16.73 1.17
N THR A 102 11.07 -16.74 -0.13
CA THR A 102 11.88 -16.10 -1.17
C THR A 102 11.27 -14.75 -1.53
N VAL A 103 12.13 -13.79 -1.89
CA VAL A 103 11.71 -12.45 -2.28
C VAL A 103 12.09 -12.24 -3.73
N THR A 104 11.14 -11.83 -4.55
CA THR A 104 11.37 -11.39 -5.92
C THR A 104 10.93 -9.94 -6.03
N THR A 105 11.80 -9.10 -6.59
CA THR A 105 11.48 -7.69 -6.85
C THR A 105 11.66 -7.38 -8.33
N ARG A 106 10.87 -6.44 -8.82
CA ARG A 106 11.01 -5.88 -10.16
C ARG A 106 10.75 -4.39 -10.15
N ALA A 107 11.58 -3.66 -10.88
CA ALA A 107 11.48 -2.23 -11.03
C ALA A 107 10.52 -1.86 -12.16
N TYR A 108 9.70 -0.82 -11.93
CA TYR A 108 8.69 -0.33 -12.88
C TYR A 108 8.91 1.15 -13.22
N GLY A 109 10.17 1.54 -13.31
CA GLY A 109 10.58 2.89 -13.65
C GLY A 109 10.31 3.87 -12.52
N VAL A 110 9.91 5.10 -12.89
CA VAL A 110 9.56 6.19 -11.96
C VAL A 110 8.06 6.30 -11.71
N GLY A 111 7.25 5.47 -12.36
CA GLY A 111 5.80 5.47 -12.14
C GLY A 111 5.49 4.69 -10.87
N ASP A 112 5.04 5.37 -9.83
CA ASP A 112 4.58 4.73 -8.61
C ASP A 112 3.33 3.90 -8.92
N CYS A 113 3.31 2.65 -8.47
CA CYS A 113 2.27 1.67 -8.75
C CYS A 113 1.41 1.45 -7.52
N GLU A 114 0.71 2.48 -7.03
CA GLU A 114 0.03 2.46 -5.72
C GLU A 114 -0.97 1.31 -5.52
N ARG A 115 -1.59 0.82 -6.61
CA ARG A 115 -2.71 -0.13 -6.53
C ARG A 115 -2.42 -1.40 -7.32
N LEU A 116 -2.75 -2.53 -6.69
CA LEU A 116 -2.57 -3.87 -7.25
C LEU A 116 -3.82 -4.69 -6.95
N VAL A 117 -4.34 -5.39 -7.95
CA VAL A 117 -5.43 -6.36 -7.77
C VAL A 117 -5.08 -7.70 -8.41
N VAL A 118 -5.67 -8.77 -7.88
CA VAL A 118 -5.65 -10.08 -8.51
C VAL A 118 -6.89 -10.19 -9.39
N GLY A 119 -6.69 -10.18 -10.70
CA GLY A 119 -7.74 -10.43 -11.69
C GLY A 119 -8.07 -11.92 -11.80
N GLY A 120 -8.86 -12.26 -12.82
CA GLY A 120 -9.24 -13.63 -13.14
C GLY A 120 -8.02 -14.53 -13.35
N GLU A 121 -8.16 -15.81 -12.99
CA GLU A 121 -7.12 -16.84 -13.15
C GLU A 121 -5.79 -16.53 -12.44
N GLY A 122 -5.79 -15.60 -11.48
CA GLY A 122 -4.60 -15.26 -10.69
C GLY A 122 -3.65 -14.26 -11.36
N ARG A 123 -4.06 -13.61 -12.45
CA ARG A 123 -3.26 -12.56 -13.09
C ARG A 123 -3.20 -11.32 -12.20
N LEU A 124 -2.05 -10.63 -12.19
CA LEU A 124 -1.90 -9.38 -11.44
C LEU A 124 -2.11 -8.19 -12.37
N VAL A 125 -2.98 -7.26 -11.98
CA VAL A 125 -3.14 -5.98 -12.65
C VAL A 125 -2.71 -4.88 -11.70
N ALA A 126 -1.69 -4.13 -12.08
CA ALA A 126 -1.20 -2.97 -11.35
C ALA A 126 -1.66 -1.69 -12.05
N MET A 127 -2.00 -0.68 -11.26
CA MET A 127 -2.25 0.68 -11.74
C MET A 127 -1.11 1.58 -11.26
N CYS A 128 -0.51 2.32 -12.19
CA CYS A 128 0.61 3.20 -11.92
C CYS A 128 0.42 4.56 -12.59
N GLY A 129 1.15 5.58 -12.12
CA GLY A 129 1.26 6.86 -12.84
C GLY A 129 0.31 7.97 -12.39
N GLY A 130 -0.31 7.85 -11.20
CA GLY A 130 -1.11 8.91 -10.57
C GLY A 130 -2.20 9.48 -11.50
N GLU A 131 -2.12 10.78 -11.77
CA GLU A 131 -3.02 11.54 -12.64
C GLU A 131 -3.04 11.09 -14.12
N HIS A 132 -2.07 10.29 -14.55
CA HIS A 132 -2.03 9.66 -15.87
C HIS A 132 -1.99 8.14 -15.72
N PRO A 133 -3.09 7.50 -15.30
CA PRO A 133 -3.08 6.12 -14.88
C PRO A 133 -2.82 5.17 -16.06
N VAL A 134 -1.89 4.24 -15.83
CA VAL A 134 -1.52 3.17 -16.76
C VAL A 134 -1.78 1.83 -16.08
N LEU A 135 -2.51 0.95 -16.76
CA LEU A 135 -2.66 -0.43 -16.33
C LEU A 135 -1.51 -1.27 -16.86
N ARG A 136 -1.00 -2.14 -15.99
CA ARG A 136 0.06 -3.10 -16.31
C ARG A 136 -0.40 -4.50 -15.92
N LEU A 137 -0.34 -5.41 -16.87
CA LEU A 137 -0.57 -6.82 -16.65
C LEU A 137 0.74 -7.46 -16.27
N VAL A 138 0.79 -8.08 -15.10
CA VAL A 138 2.00 -8.57 -14.47
C VAL A 138 1.91 -10.08 -14.26
N ASP A 139 2.97 -10.77 -14.63
CA ASP A 139 3.16 -12.19 -14.33
C ASP A 139 3.32 -12.40 -12.83
N ALA A 140 2.42 -13.17 -12.21
CA ALA A 140 2.37 -13.34 -10.76
C ALA A 140 3.64 -13.99 -10.18
N THR A 141 4.40 -14.78 -10.94
CA THR A 141 5.60 -15.45 -10.43
C THR A 141 6.85 -14.59 -10.62
N SER A 142 7.09 -14.15 -11.86
CA SER A 142 8.33 -13.47 -12.26
C SER A 142 8.30 -11.96 -12.06
N LEU A 143 7.10 -11.40 -11.82
CA LEU A 143 6.80 -9.96 -11.81
C LEU A 143 7.22 -9.27 -13.11
N ARG A 144 7.24 -9.99 -14.24
CA ARG A 144 7.48 -9.37 -15.54
C ARG A 144 6.19 -8.77 -16.06
N GLN A 145 6.28 -7.56 -16.59
CA GLN A 145 5.19 -6.99 -17.34
C GLN A 145 4.94 -7.80 -18.61
N ARG A 146 3.67 -8.13 -18.86
CA ARG A 146 3.18 -8.85 -20.04
C ARG A 146 2.51 -7.90 -21.04
N ALA A 147 1.69 -6.98 -20.53
CA ALA A 147 0.98 -5.98 -21.31
C ALA A 147 0.92 -4.65 -20.55
N ARG A 148 0.68 -3.55 -21.29
CA ARG A 148 0.40 -2.24 -20.73
C ARG A 148 -0.68 -1.56 -21.56
N THR A 149 -1.54 -0.79 -20.90
CA THR A 149 -2.53 0.07 -21.55
C THR A 149 -2.57 1.40 -20.81
N GLU A 150 -2.36 2.49 -21.55
CA GLU A 150 -2.60 3.84 -21.05
C GLU A 150 -4.11 4.10 -21.05
N LEU A 151 -4.65 4.55 -19.93
CA LEU A 151 -6.08 4.81 -19.82
C LEU A 151 -6.41 6.19 -20.41
N PRO A 152 -7.56 6.35 -21.09
CA PRO A 152 -7.99 7.66 -21.57
C PRO A 152 -8.39 8.56 -20.40
N GLY A 153 -8.13 9.86 -20.51
CA GLY A 153 -8.35 10.84 -19.44
C GLY A 153 -7.09 11.10 -18.62
N ALA A 154 -7.15 12.15 -17.79
CA ALA A 154 -6.05 12.57 -16.92
C ALA A 154 -6.57 13.51 -15.82
N GLY A 155 -5.69 13.88 -14.90
CA GLY A 155 -5.92 14.94 -13.89
C GLY A 155 -6.50 14.44 -12.56
N CYS A 156 -6.76 13.13 -12.46
CA CYS A 156 -7.17 12.49 -11.21
C CYS A 156 -6.43 11.16 -11.06
N ASP A 157 -6.01 10.85 -9.84
CA ASP A 157 -5.44 9.55 -9.52
C ASP A 157 -6.45 8.42 -9.79
N GLY A 158 -6.00 7.40 -10.52
CA GLY A 158 -6.85 6.27 -10.86
C GLY A 158 -7.17 5.37 -9.66
N ARG A 159 -8.36 4.77 -9.69
CA ARG A 159 -8.82 3.71 -8.78
C ARG A 159 -8.95 2.40 -9.54
N LEU A 160 -8.75 1.27 -8.86
CA LEU A 160 -8.74 -0.06 -9.48
C LEU A 160 -9.45 -1.07 -8.59
N ALA A 161 -10.39 -1.84 -9.18
CA ALA A 161 -11.12 -2.90 -8.51
C ALA A 161 -11.16 -4.17 -9.38
N ALA A 162 -11.03 -5.34 -8.76
CA ALA A 162 -11.16 -6.63 -9.45
C ALA A 162 -12.65 -6.97 -9.70
N ALA A 163 -12.95 -7.55 -10.86
CA ALA A 163 -14.29 -7.91 -11.31
C ALA A 163 -14.31 -9.24 -12.08
N GLY A 164 -13.79 -10.31 -11.46
CA GLY A 164 -13.65 -11.60 -12.14
C GLY A 164 -12.58 -11.55 -13.22
N THR A 165 -12.91 -11.90 -14.47
CA THR A 165 -12.00 -11.82 -15.64
C THR A 165 -11.83 -10.40 -16.19
N GLN A 166 -12.38 -9.41 -15.49
CA GLN A 166 -12.25 -8.00 -15.81
C GLN A 166 -11.73 -7.25 -14.60
N VAL A 167 -11.24 -6.04 -14.84
CA VAL A 167 -11.00 -5.03 -13.82
C VAL A 167 -11.81 -3.80 -14.17
N VAL A 168 -12.23 -3.07 -13.13
CA VAL A 168 -12.81 -1.75 -13.28
C VAL A 168 -11.77 -0.74 -12.84
N ALA A 169 -11.54 0.27 -13.67
CA ALA A 169 -10.56 1.31 -13.42
C ALA A 169 -11.19 2.70 -13.59
N THR A 170 -10.66 3.70 -12.89
CA THR A 170 -10.99 5.10 -13.16
C THR A 170 -9.80 5.84 -13.75
N SER A 171 -10.09 6.82 -14.59
CA SER A 171 -9.08 7.70 -15.21
C SER A 171 -9.73 9.04 -15.58
N GLY A 172 -9.28 10.12 -14.94
CA GLY A 172 -10.03 11.38 -14.93
C GLY A 172 -11.47 11.14 -14.46
N GLN A 173 -12.44 11.65 -15.19
CA GLN A 173 -13.88 11.49 -14.90
C GLN A 173 -14.52 10.35 -15.69
N ARG A 174 -13.85 9.19 -15.76
CA ARG A 174 -14.36 8.01 -16.44
C ARG A 174 -14.28 6.78 -15.57
N VAL A 175 -15.28 5.91 -15.69
CA VAL A 175 -15.22 4.52 -15.22
C VAL A 175 -15.03 3.62 -16.44
N LEU A 176 -14.02 2.77 -16.39
CA LEU A 176 -13.60 1.89 -17.48
C LEU A 176 -13.74 0.44 -17.05
N VAL A 177 -14.29 -0.39 -17.93
CA VAL A 177 -14.26 -1.85 -17.78
C VAL A 177 -13.17 -2.35 -18.71
N VAL A 178 -12.19 -3.05 -18.16
CA VAL A 178 -10.99 -3.48 -18.87
C VAL A 178 -10.83 -4.99 -18.70
N ASP A 179 -10.52 -5.69 -19.78
CA ASP A 179 -10.23 -7.12 -19.74
C ASP A 179 -8.92 -7.39 -18.98
N SER A 180 -8.89 -8.40 -18.11
CA SER A 180 -7.69 -8.67 -17.30
C SER A 180 -6.60 -9.46 -18.03
N ASP A 181 -6.85 -9.93 -19.26
CA ASP A 181 -5.96 -10.84 -19.98
C ASP A 181 -5.09 -10.11 -20.99
N ASP A 182 -5.63 -9.07 -21.64
CA ASP A 182 -4.93 -8.26 -22.63
C ASP A 182 -4.97 -6.75 -22.35
N LEU A 183 -5.69 -6.33 -21.29
CA LEU A 183 -5.93 -4.93 -20.94
C LEU A 183 -6.70 -4.13 -22.01
N ALA A 184 -7.53 -4.80 -22.83
CA ALA A 184 -8.43 -4.14 -23.76
C ALA A 184 -9.58 -3.45 -23.01
N ILE A 185 -9.85 -2.19 -23.36
CA ILE A 185 -10.97 -1.43 -22.80
C ILE A 185 -12.26 -1.94 -23.44
N ALA A 186 -13.07 -2.67 -22.67
CA ALA A 186 -14.34 -3.22 -23.12
C ALA A 186 -15.48 -2.18 -23.07
N ALA A 187 -15.45 -1.28 -22.10
CA ALA A 187 -16.44 -0.20 -21.97
C ALA A 187 -15.84 1.04 -21.29
N SER A 188 -16.40 2.20 -21.61
CA SER A 188 -16.06 3.48 -21.01
C SER A 188 -17.33 4.26 -20.70
N PHE A 189 -17.43 4.77 -19.48
CA PHE A 189 -18.57 5.54 -18.98
C PHE A 189 -18.09 6.91 -18.54
N ASP A 190 -18.58 7.96 -19.19
CA ASP A 190 -18.23 9.34 -18.88
C ASP A 190 -19.05 9.87 -17.70
N LEU A 191 -18.37 10.54 -16.76
CA LEU A 191 -18.95 11.13 -15.57
C LEU A 191 -19.03 12.66 -15.65
N ALA A 192 -18.45 13.30 -16.67
CA ALA A 192 -18.27 14.75 -16.74
C ALA A 192 -19.57 15.57 -16.71
N GLU A 193 -20.69 15.01 -17.19
CA GLU A 193 -22.00 15.68 -17.10
C GLU A 193 -22.59 15.68 -15.67
N ARG A 194 -22.02 14.89 -14.76
CA ARG A 194 -22.53 14.65 -13.39
C ARG A 194 -21.59 15.17 -12.32
N LEU A 195 -20.35 15.52 -12.66
CA LEU A 195 -19.31 15.91 -11.73
C LEU A 195 -18.81 17.33 -12.05
N ALA A 196 -18.39 18.06 -11.02
CA ALA A 196 -17.63 19.30 -11.21
C ALA A 196 -16.27 18.98 -11.87
N ALA A 197 -15.70 19.92 -12.64
CA ALA A 197 -14.54 19.63 -13.50
C ALA A 197 -13.28 19.15 -12.75
N ASP A 198 -13.12 19.53 -11.49
CA ASP A 198 -12.02 19.18 -10.59
C ASP A 198 -12.37 18.07 -9.59
N ASP A 199 -13.57 17.49 -9.69
CA ASP A 199 -14.01 16.44 -8.78
C ASP A 199 -13.52 15.06 -9.25
N CYS A 200 -12.68 14.44 -8.42
CA CYS A 200 -12.00 13.18 -8.71
C CYS A 200 -12.65 12.00 -7.99
N VAL A 201 -12.68 10.85 -8.65
CA VAL A 201 -13.12 9.59 -8.02
C VAL A 201 -12.08 9.13 -7.00
N VAL A 202 -12.46 9.07 -5.73
CA VAL A 202 -11.60 8.66 -4.61
C VAL A 202 -11.90 7.25 -4.09
N GLY A 203 -13.08 6.71 -4.40
CA GLY A 203 -13.41 5.33 -4.08
C GLY A 203 -14.05 4.57 -5.25
N LEU A 204 -13.74 3.28 -5.34
CA LEU A 204 -14.23 2.38 -6.39
C LEU A 204 -14.39 0.96 -5.85
N GLY A 205 -15.55 0.37 -6.07
CA GLY A 205 -15.80 -1.02 -5.73
C GLY A 205 -16.74 -1.71 -6.72
N VAL A 206 -16.70 -3.04 -6.75
CA VAL A 206 -17.52 -3.84 -7.67
C VAL A 206 -18.31 -4.89 -6.91
N ASP A 207 -19.60 -5.03 -7.24
CA ASP A 207 -20.44 -6.13 -6.77
C ASP A 207 -21.51 -6.52 -7.79
N GLY A 208 -21.63 -7.82 -8.07
CA GLY A 208 -22.70 -8.37 -8.91
C GLY A 208 -22.77 -7.77 -10.32
N GLY A 209 -21.63 -7.36 -10.88
CA GLY A 209 -21.56 -6.70 -12.20
C GLY A 209 -21.89 -5.20 -12.18
N ARG A 210 -21.94 -4.57 -10.99
CA ARG A 210 -22.09 -3.13 -10.81
C ARG A 210 -20.76 -2.55 -10.36
N ALA A 211 -20.38 -1.41 -10.92
CA ALA A 211 -19.27 -0.62 -10.42
C ALA A 211 -19.81 0.57 -9.62
N TRP A 212 -19.50 0.63 -8.34
CA TRP A 212 -19.81 1.73 -7.46
C TRP A 212 -18.62 2.66 -7.37
N PHE A 213 -18.87 3.97 -7.30
CA PHE A 213 -17.83 4.97 -7.11
C PHE A 213 -18.29 6.06 -6.15
N VAL A 214 -17.32 6.75 -5.57
CA VAL A 214 -17.53 8.00 -4.83
C VAL A 214 -16.45 9.01 -5.17
N THR A 215 -16.81 10.27 -5.27
CA THR A 215 -15.89 11.37 -5.58
C THR A 215 -15.51 12.19 -4.35
N ALA A 216 -14.42 12.96 -4.47
CA ALA A 216 -13.94 13.81 -3.39
C ALA A 216 -14.98 14.85 -2.95
N GLY A 217 -15.76 15.36 -3.90
CA GLY A 217 -16.85 16.31 -3.69
C GLY A 217 -18.13 15.69 -3.10
N GLY A 218 -18.16 14.39 -2.82
CA GLY A 218 -19.32 13.75 -2.19
C GLY A 218 -20.38 13.25 -3.15
N VAL A 219 -20.03 12.96 -4.41
CA VAL A 219 -20.96 12.34 -5.36
C VAL A 219 -20.77 10.83 -5.34
N ALA A 220 -21.76 10.10 -4.84
CA ALA A 220 -21.78 8.64 -4.91
C ALA A 220 -22.53 8.19 -6.17
N GLY A 221 -22.07 7.12 -6.82
CA GLY A 221 -22.71 6.65 -8.04
C GLY A 221 -22.51 5.18 -8.32
N VAL A 222 -23.27 4.71 -9.30
CA VAL A 222 -23.25 3.34 -9.77
C VAL A 222 -23.29 3.31 -11.29
N VAL A 223 -22.44 2.46 -11.86
CA VAL A 223 -22.51 2.01 -13.24
C VAL A 223 -23.13 0.62 -13.25
N ALA A 224 -24.31 0.52 -13.84
CA ALA A 224 -25.03 -0.74 -13.98
C ALA A 224 -25.81 -0.76 -15.30
N LYS A 225 -25.83 -1.91 -15.98
CA LYS A 225 -26.57 -2.09 -17.25
C LYS A 225 -26.24 -1.00 -18.30
N GLY A 226 -24.98 -0.58 -18.33
CA GLY A 226 -24.48 0.44 -19.26
C GLY A 226 -24.92 1.89 -18.96
N ARG A 227 -25.44 2.18 -17.76
CA ARG A 227 -25.90 3.52 -17.36
C ARG A 227 -25.19 3.98 -16.09
N VAL A 228 -24.91 5.28 -16.04
CA VAL A 228 -24.37 5.98 -14.87
C VAL A 228 -25.51 6.70 -14.15
N ARG A 229 -25.62 6.46 -12.84
CA ARG A 229 -26.56 7.15 -11.94
C ARG A 229 -25.82 7.60 -10.69
N THR A 230 -26.20 8.74 -10.15
CA THR A 230 -25.52 9.40 -9.03
C THR A 230 -26.50 9.90 -7.98
N VAL A 231 -25.99 10.09 -6.77
CA VAL A 231 -26.66 10.72 -5.64
C VAL A 231 -25.63 11.57 -4.88
N GLU A 232 -26.04 12.77 -4.50
CA GLU A 232 -25.24 13.67 -3.69
C GLU A 232 -25.28 13.23 -2.22
N LEU A 233 -24.10 13.15 -1.58
CA LEU A 233 -23.98 12.91 -0.14
C LEU A 233 -24.09 14.21 0.67
N GLY A 234 -23.61 15.31 0.09
CA GLY A 234 -23.44 16.58 0.81
C GLY A 234 -22.31 16.55 1.83
N ASP A 235 -21.36 15.63 1.70
CA ASP A 235 -20.21 15.42 2.58
C ASP A 235 -18.96 15.18 1.73
N ARG A 236 -17.81 15.70 2.15
CA ARG A 236 -16.53 15.50 1.46
C ARG A 236 -16.00 14.11 1.77
N VAL A 237 -15.33 13.49 0.81
CA VAL A 237 -14.80 12.13 0.95
C VAL A 237 -13.34 12.11 0.54
N GLU A 238 -12.47 11.52 1.37
CA GLU A 238 -11.04 11.41 1.03
C GLU A 238 -10.60 9.95 0.83
N GLN A 239 -11.41 9.00 1.30
CA GLN A 239 -11.06 7.59 1.39
C GLN A 239 -11.87 6.72 0.44
N ASP A 240 -11.40 5.49 0.23
CA ASP A 240 -12.11 4.51 -0.59
C ASP A 240 -13.45 4.09 0.05
N LEU A 241 -14.31 3.47 -0.75
CA LEU A 241 -15.60 2.94 -0.31
C LEU A 241 -15.50 1.45 0.05
N ALA A 242 -16.44 0.99 0.87
CA ALA A 242 -16.59 -0.42 1.20
C ALA A 242 -17.84 -1.00 0.54
N VAL A 243 -17.69 -2.09 -0.20
CA VAL A 243 -18.83 -2.77 -0.82
C VAL A 243 -19.41 -3.80 0.15
N GLY A 244 -20.72 -3.77 0.36
CA GLY A 244 -21.45 -4.77 1.12
C GLY A 244 -22.70 -5.26 0.40
N ASN A 245 -23.37 -6.27 0.98
CA ASN A 245 -24.52 -6.93 0.35
C ASN A 245 -25.69 -5.99 0.03
N ALA A 246 -25.80 -4.89 0.77
CA ALA A 246 -26.94 -4.00 0.74
C ALA A 246 -26.62 -2.62 0.12
N GLY A 247 -25.45 -2.47 -0.50
CA GLY A 247 -24.95 -1.22 -1.07
C GLY A 247 -23.48 -0.96 -0.74
N VAL A 248 -23.08 0.31 -0.78
CA VAL A 248 -21.74 0.76 -0.41
C VAL A 248 -21.77 1.63 0.84
N TYR A 249 -20.68 1.58 1.59
CA TYR A 249 -20.45 2.36 2.79
C TYR A 249 -19.30 3.33 2.54
N ILE A 250 -19.50 4.58 2.91
CA ILE A 250 -18.63 5.69 2.58
C ILE A 250 -18.42 6.51 3.85
N ALA A 251 -17.18 6.63 4.32
CA ALA A 251 -16.83 7.56 5.38
C ALA A 251 -16.52 8.92 4.76
N GLY A 252 -17.38 9.90 5.02
CA GLY A 252 -17.09 11.30 4.73
C GLY A 252 -16.45 12.01 5.91
N ASP A 253 -16.34 13.33 5.84
CA ASP A 253 -15.79 14.17 6.90
C ASP A 253 -16.79 14.32 8.06
N GLU A 254 -18.09 14.38 7.75
CA GLU A 254 -19.16 14.64 8.70
C GLU A 254 -19.90 13.38 9.15
N ALA A 255 -20.03 12.38 8.28
CA ALA A 255 -20.81 11.18 8.57
C ALA A 255 -20.31 9.89 7.90
N LEU A 256 -20.71 8.75 8.48
CA LEU A 256 -20.72 7.48 7.77
C LEU A 256 -22.02 7.39 6.98
N HIS A 257 -21.92 7.15 5.67
CA HIS A 257 -23.05 6.99 4.78
C HIS A 257 -23.18 5.56 4.29
N ARG A 258 -24.42 5.11 4.08
CA ARG A 258 -24.71 3.95 3.25
C ARG A 258 -25.53 4.36 2.04
N VAL A 259 -25.00 4.07 0.86
CA VAL A 259 -25.71 4.23 -0.41
C VAL A 259 -26.17 2.87 -0.90
N GLY A 260 -27.47 2.73 -1.13
CA GLY A 260 -28.09 1.53 -1.70
C GLY A 260 -28.81 1.85 -2.99
N LEU A 261 -29.57 0.89 -3.50
CA LEU A 261 -30.45 1.08 -4.66
C LEU A 261 -31.92 1.05 -4.24
N ARG A 262 -32.71 2.01 -4.74
CA ARG A 262 -34.17 1.91 -4.79
C ARG A 262 -34.55 1.68 -6.26
N GLY A 263 -34.79 0.42 -6.63
CA GLY A 263 -34.87 0.03 -8.03
C GLY A 263 -33.49 0.09 -8.68
N ASP A 264 -33.34 0.90 -9.74
CA ASP A 264 -32.05 1.18 -10.37
C ASP A 264 -31.48 2.56 -9.94
N GLU A 265 -32.14 3.33 -9.06
CA GLU A 265 -31.63 4.64 -8.60
C GLU A 265 -30.79 4.50 -7.32
N PRO A 266 -29.56 5.05 -7.27
CA PRO A 266 -28.80 5.14 -6.04
C PRO A 266 -29.49 6.11 -5.07
N VAL A 267 -29.59 5.71 -3.80
CA VAL A 267 -30.17 6.52 -2.74
C VAL A 267 -29.34 6.39 -1.47
N VAL A 268 -29.18 7.50 -0.74
CA VAL A 268 -28.66 7.46 0.62
C VAL A 268 -29.70 6.75 1.49
N ALA A 269 -29.36 5.54 1.93
CA ALA A 269 -30.24 4.71 2.75
C ALA A 269 -30.26 5.22 4.21
N TRP A 270 -29.11 5.64 4.71
CA TRP A 270 -28.93 6.30 5.99
C TRP A 270 -27.59 7.06 6.02
N SER A 271 -27.49 8.01 6.94
CA SER A 271 -26.26 8.70 7.32
C SER A 271 -26.17 8.70 8.85
N SER A 272 -25.00 8.38 9.40
CA SER A 272 -24.71 8.44 10.83
C SER A 272 -23.64 9.51 11.04
N ALA A 273 -24.05 10.68 11.53
CA ALA A 273 -23.14 11.77 11.84
C ALA A 273 -22.10 11.34 12.88
N TYR A 274 -20.87 11.80 12.69
CA TYR A 274 -19.81 11.68 13.68
C TYR A 274 -20.00 12.72 14.79
N GLU A 275 -19.31 12.49 15.92
CA GLU A 275 -19.17 13.52 16.93
C GLU A 275 -18.16 14.57 16.43
N GLU A 276 -18.38 15.84 16.80
CA GLU A 276 -17.47 16.93 16.40
C GLU A 276 -16.04 16.70 16.92
N GLY A 277 -15.07 17.00 16.04
CA GLY A 277 -13.64 16.85 16.30
C GLY A 277 -13.13 15.43 16.00
N GLY A 278 -11.93 15.37 15.41
CA GLY A 278 -11.24 14.13 15.04
C GLY A 278 -10.90 14.05 13.55
N GLU A 279 -10.03 13.11 13.20
CA GLU A 279 -9.61 12.82 11.83
C GLU A 279 -10.15 11.45 11.39
N ARG A 280 -10.56 11.35 10.12
CA ARG A 280 -11.06 10.13 9.49
C ARG A 280 -10.18 9.87 8.28
N GLY A 281 -9.64 8.67 8.20
CA GLY A 281 -8.50 8.45 7.30
C GLY A 281 -8.47 7.10 6.60
N ALA A 282 -9.33 6.15 6.97
CA ALA A 282 -9.34 4.84 6.32
C ALA A 282 -10.72 4.50 5.79
N ALA A 283 -10.74 3.76 4.70
CA ALA A 283 -11.96 3.22 4.12
C ALA A 283 -12.73 2.39 5.17
N PRO A 284 -14.07 2.45 5.21
CA PRO A 284 -14.86 1.59 6.06
C PRO A 284 -14.61 0.11 5.79
N VAL A 285 -14.91 -0.74 6.76
CA VAL A 285 -14.79 -2.20 6.62
C VAL A 285 -16.12 -2.85 6.96
N VAL A 286 -16.69 -3.60 6.01
CA VAL A 286 -17.92 -4.36 6.22
C VAL A 286 -17.60 -5.74 6.80
N LEU A 287 -18.25 -6.09 7.91
CA LEU A 287 -18.10 -7.37 8.61
C LEU A 287 -19.24 -8.33 8.28
N ARG A 288 -18.98 -9.64 8.40
CA ARG A 288 -19.96 -10.70 8.06
C ARG A 288 -21.18 -10.68 8.99
N SER A 289 -20.98 -10.25 10.23
CA SER A 289 -21.99 -10.05 11.28
C SER A 289 -22.98 -8.90 11.00
N GLY A 290 -22.85 -8.19 9.87
CA GLY A 290 -23.70 -7.05 9.56
C GLY A 290 -23.31 -5.79 10.32
N LEU A 291 -22.02 -5.65 10.60
CA LEU A 291 -21.42 -4.44 11.18
C LEU A 291 -20.54 -3.74 10.14
N VAL A 292 -20.31 -2.45 10.35
CA VAL A 292 -19.35 -1.65 9.57
C VAL A 292 -18.42 -0.96 10.55
N ALA A 293 -17.12 -1.14 10.34
CA ALA A 293 -16.07 -0.53 11.15
C ALA A 293 -15.49 0.69 10.46
N VAL A 294 -15.22 1.74 11.23
CA VAL A 294 -14.52 2.94 10.79
C VAL A 294 -13.47 3.31 11.84
N ALA A 295 -12.34 3.86 11.40
CA ALA A 295 -11.35 4.46 12.28
C ALA A 295 -11.68 5.93 12.48
N ASP A 296 -11.75 6.35 13.74
CA ASP A 296 -12.02 7.73 14.15
C ASP A 296 -10.93 8.18 15.12
N ASN A 297 -10.04 9.07 14.66
CA ASN A 297 -8.93 9.56 15.48
C ASN A 297 -9.34 10.81 16.24
N ARG A 298 -9.84 10.64 17.45
CA ARG A 298 -10.31 11.74 18.29
C ARG A 298 -9.37 11.94 19.47
N ASP A 299 -9.05 13.19 19.81
CA ASP A 299 -8.26 13.49 21.00
C ASP A 299 -8.89 12.85 22.26
N PRO A 300 -8.15 12.04 23.06
CA PRO A 300 -6.71 11.76 22.93
C PRO A 300 -6.33 10.49 22.16
N ARG A 301 -7.26 9.63 21.72
CA ARG A 301 -6.95 8.31 21.17
C ARG A 301 -7.70 7.95 19.89
N LEU A 302 -7.04 7.15 19.04
CA LEU A 302 -7.70 6.49 17.92
C LEU A 302 -8.75 5.50 18.41
N GLN A 303 -9.90 5.48 17.75
CA GLN A 303 -11.01 4.59 18.07
C GLN A 303 -11.44 3.79 16.84
N VAL A 304 -11.82 2.54 17.06
CA VAL A 304 -12.59 1.74 16.10
C VAL A 304 -14.04 1.84 16.48
N VAL A 305 -14.84 2.46 15.61
CA VAL A 305 -16.28 2.62 15.80
C VAL A 305 -17.01 1.56 14.98
N LEU A 306 -17.86 0.76 15.63
CA LEU A 306 -18.67 -0.26 14.97
C LEU A 306 -20.12 0.23 14.85
N HIS A 307 -20.60 0.33 13.62
CA HIS A 307 -21.98 0.66 13.28
C HIS A 307 -22.74 -0.57 12.84
N ARG A 308 -24.06 -0.59 13.04
CA ARG A 308 -24.93 -1.57 12.39
C ARG A 308 -25.06 -1.25 10.90
N ALA A 309 -24.83 -2.23 10.04
CA ALA A 309 -24.81 -2.05 8.60
C ALA A 309 -26.19 -1.69 8.01
N ASP A 310 -27.28 -2.07 8.68
CA ASP A 310 -28.65 -1.86 8.25
C ASP A 310 -29.21 -0.49 8.66
N THR A 311 -28.92 -0.02 9.89
CA THR A 311 -29.47 1.24 10.44
C THR A 311 -28.45 2.38 10.55
N GLY A 312 -27.15 2.10 10.55
CA GLY A 312 -26.10 3.08 10.84
C GLY A 312 -25.88 3.36 12.32
N GLU A 313 -26.69 2.77 13.22
CA GLU A 313 -26.58 2.97 14.66
C GLU A 313 -25.22 2.51 15.19
N VAL A 314 -24.57 3.35 15.99
CA VAL A 314 -23.32 2.98 16.69
C VAL A 314 -23.62 1.87 17.68
N LYS A 315 -23.06 0.68 17.44
CA LYS A 315 -23.07 -0.42 18.41
C LYS A 315 -22.15 -0.08 19.58
N CYS A 316 -20.95 0.43 19.28
CA CYS A 316 -19.91 0.70 20.27
C CYS A 316 -18.67 1.36 19.67
N ARG A 317 -17.73 1.70 20.56
CA ARG A 317 -16.40 2.25 20.25
C ARG A 317 -15.34 1.50 21.05
N ALA A 318 -14.19 1.25 20.44
CA ALA A 318 -13.03 0.64 21.09
C ALA A 318 -11.80 1.52 20.87
N GLU A 319 -11.21 2.01 21.95
CA GLU A 319 -9.96 2.80 21.89
C GLU A 319 -8.77 1.88 21.58
N VAL A 320 -7.87 2.37 20.73
CA VAL A 320 -6.64 1.68 20.32
C VAL A 320 -5.46 2.64 20.36
N PHE A 321 -4.28 2.09 20.66
CA PHE A 321 -3.00 2.81 20.78
C PHE A 321 -2.95 3.86 21.90
N ASP A 322 -1.77 4.45 22.10
CA ASP A 322 -1.51 5.41 23.17
C ASP A 322 -1.99 6.82 22.81
N ASP A 323 -2.18 7.65 23.83
CA ASP A 323 -2.65 9.03 23.72
C ASP A 323 -1.77 9.86 22.77
N GLY A 324 -2.39 10.57 21.82
CA GLY A 324 -1.71 11.47 20.87
C GLY A 324 -0.80 10.78 19.86
N SER A 325 -0.90 9.45 19.72
CA SER A 325 -0.02 8.66 18.84
C SER A 325 -0.78 7.84 17.78
N GLY A 326 -2.07 8.10 17.58
CA GLY A 326 -2.90 7.38 16.61
C GLY A 326 -3.10 8.15 15.30
N ALA A 327 -3.33 7.44 14.20
CA ALA A 327 -3.75 8.00 12.93
C ALA A 327 -4.86 7.14 12.29
N ALA A 328 -5.91 7.77 11.79
CA ALA A 328 -7.08 7.07 11.23
C ALA A 328 -6.81 6.48 9.84
N ASP A 329 -5.75 6.90 9.15
CA ASP A 329 -5.34 6.46 7.81
C ASP A 329 -4.39 5.27 7.79
N GLY A 330 -4.03 4.74 8.97
CA GLY A 330 -3.12 3.62 9.08
C GLY A 330 -3.65 2.31 8.50
N GLY A 331 -4.95 2.21 8.25
CA GLY A 331 -5.61 1.10 7.57
C GLY A 331 -6.44 0.20 8.50
N LEU A 332 -7.61 -0.21 8.03
CA LEU A 332 -8.42 -1.27 8.64
C LEU A 332 -8.67 -2.41 7.66
N VAL A 333 -8.82 -3.62 8.18
CA VAL A 333 -9.22 -4.79 7.39
C VAL A 333 -10.07 -5.76 8.22
N ALA A 334 -11.03 -6.41 7.57
CA ALA A 334 -11.83 -7.45 8.20
C ALA A 334 -11.01 -8.72 8.43
N ALA A 335 -11.16 -9.30 9.61
CA ALA A 335 -10.59 -10.59 9.98
C ALA A 335 -11.69 -11.50 10.52
N GLY A 336 -12.59 -11.91 9.62
CA GLY A 336 -13.83 -12.58 10.00
C GLY A 336 -14.85 -11.54 10.48
N ASP A 337 -15.18 -11.61 11.77
CA ASP A 337 -16.01 -10.61 12.47
C ASP A 337 -15.19 -9.70 13.39
N ASP A 338 -13.87 -9.87 13.43
CA ASP A 338 -12.96 -8.94 14.08
C ASP A 338 -12.37 -7.98 13.03
N VAL A 339 -11.75 -6.90 13.50
CA VAL A 339 -11.13 -5.85 12.69
C VAL A 339 -9.68 -5.71 13.11
N VAL A 340 -8.77 -5.77 12.16
CA VAL A 340 -7.35 -5.45 12.39
C VAL A 340 -7.13 -3.99 12.00
N VAL A 341 -6.45 -3.25 12.87
CA VAL A 341 -6.11 -1.84 12.69
C VAL A 341 -4.61 -1.65 12.83
N THR A 342 -4.04 -0.85 11.93
CA THR A 342 -2.62 -0.48 11.91
C THR A 342 -2.46 1.01 12.17
N ASN A 343 -1.36 1.40 12.82
CA ASN A 343 -1.07 2.78 13.15
C ASN A 343 -0.01 3.36 12.19
N ALA A 344 -0.39 4.37 11.41
CA ALA A 344 0.54 5.10 10.52
C ALA A 344 0.93 6.49 11.07
N HIS A 345 0.67 6.78 12.35
CA HIS A 345 0.99 8.09 12.93
C HIS A 345 2.46 8.48 12.74
N GLY A 346 2.68 9.69 12.22
CA GLY A 346 3.99 10.21 11.83
C GLY A 346 4.40 9.94 10.38
N TYR A 347 3.58 9.25 9.59
CA TYR A 347 3.80 9.10 8.15
C TYR A 347 3.29 10.33 7.40
N ALA A 348 4.20 11.09 6.79
CA ALA A 348 3.88 12.23 5.92
C ALA A 348 4.40 12.02 4.49
N GLY A 349 4.67 10.76 4.14
CA GLY A 349 5.29 10.36 2.89
C GLY A 349 6.70 9.75 3.05
N PRO A 350 7.38 9.44 1.94
CA PRO A 350 8.59 8.61 1.94
C PRO A 350 9.76 9.19 2.73
N LEU A 351 9.81 10.52 2.89
CA LEU A 351 10.85 11.18 3.68
C LEU A 351 10.67 10.94 5.19
N SER A 352 9.52 10.52 5.70
CA SER A 352 9.36 10.11 7.11
C SER A 352 10.12 8.81 7.41
N THR A 353 10.40 8.00 6.39
CA THR A 353 10.96 6.66 6.50
C THR A 353 12.35 6.54 5.86
N ILE A 354 13.15 7.60 5.81
CA ILE A 354 14.56 7.51 5.38
C ILE A 354 15.52 7.56 6.57
N LEU A 355 16.74 7.05 6.34
CA LEU A 355 17.84 7.07 7.31
C LEU A 355 17.46 6.35 8.61
N GLY A 356 16.81 5.21 8.49
CA GLY A 356 16.42 4.35 9.61
C GLY A 356 15.26 4.88 10.45
N ARG A 357 14.63 6.01 10.09
CA ARG A 357 13.42 6.52 10.75
C ARG A 357 12.18 5.71 10.40
N THR A 358 11.14 5.80 11.21
CA THR A 358 9.87 5.09 11.01
C THR A 358 8.77 5.85 11.74
N THR A 359 7.54 5.36 11.63
CA THR A 359 6.34 5.86 12.30
C THR A 359 6.24 5.40 13.74
N ASP A 360 5.26 5.94 14.45
CA ASP A 360 4.81 5.37 15.70
C ASP A 360 4.24 3.96 15.48
N ARG A 361 4.23 3.19 16.56
CA ARG A 361 3.98 1.76 16.52
C ARG A 361 2.50 1.47 16.69
N GLY A 362 2.06 0.34 16.17
CA GLY A 362 0.77 -0.20 16.58
C GLY A 362 0.14 -1.10 15.54
N VAL A 363 -0.21 -2.31 15.97
CA VAL A 363 -1.17 -3.17 15.30
C VAL A 363 -2.11 -3.73 16.36
N ALA A 364 -3.41 -3.56 16.21
CA ALA A 364 -4.40 -4.05 17.16
C ALA A 364 -5.49 -4.85 16.45
N THR A 365 -6.15 -5.74 17.19
CA THR A 365 -7.40 -6.36 16.76
C THR A 365 -8.53 -5.99 17.70
N VAL A 366 -9.63 -5.50 17.12
CA VAL A 366 -10.87 -5.18 17.82
C VAL A 366 -11.93 -6.18 17.39
N SER A 367 -12.61 -6.78 18.34
CA SER A 367 -13.69 -7.73 18.04
C SER A 367 -15.03 -7.05 17.77
N ALA A 368 -15.96 -7.79 17.17
CA ALA A 368 -17.34 -7.33 17.00
C ALA A 368 -18.02 -6.92 18.33
N ASP A 369 -17.56 -7.45 19.47
CA ASP A 369 -18.03 -7.10 20.82
C ASP A 369 -17.23 -5.95 21.45
N CYS A 370 -16.48 -5.21 20.62
CA CYS A 370 -15.86 -3.93 20.99
C CYS A 370 -14.74 -4.08 22.02
N ALA A 371 -14.22 -5.29 22.18
CA ALA A 371 -13.06 -5.57 23.01
C ALA A 371 -11.82 -5.63 22.12
N MET A 372 -10.77 -4.89 22.51
CA MET A 372 -9.42 -5.09 21.99
C MET A 372 -8.97 -6.50 22.39
N ARG A 373 -8.75 -7.36 21.40
CA ARG A 373 -8.29 -8.75 21.60
C ARG A 373 -6.82 -8.80 21.95
N TRP A 374 -6.02 -8.01 21.24
CA TRP A 374 -4.58 -7.90 21.42
C TRP A 374 -4.06 -6.62 20.73
N THR A 375 -2.86 -6.22 21.14
CA THR A 375 -2.05 -5.18 20.48
C THR A 375 -0.62 -5.67 20.31
N LEU A 376 0.08 -5.20 19.29
CA LEU A 376 1.46 -5.49 18.97
C LEU A 376 2.21 -4.21 18.63
N GLU A 377 3.32 -3.99 19.33
CA GLU A 377 4.29 -2.92 19.08
C GLU A 377 5.13 -3.23 17.83
N LEU A 378 4.61 -2.87 16.66
CA LEU A 378 5.29 -3.03 15.38
C LEU A 378 5.13 -1.75 14.55
N ASP A 379 6.24 -1.27 13.98
CA ASP A 379 6.25 -0.08 13.14
C ASP A 379 5.69 -0.46 11.74
N VAL A 380 4.51 0.08 11.39
CA VAL A 380 3.82 -0.15 10.10
C VAL A 380 3.59 1.21 9.44
N PRO A 381 4.51 1.69 8.59
CA PRO A 381 4.47 3.09 8.16
C PRO A 381 3.25 3.50 7.35
N SER A 382 2.70 2.62 6.51
CA SER A 382 1.54 2.94 5.68
C SER A 382 0.92 1.66 5.09
N GLY A 383 -0.27 1.81 4.49
CA GLY A 383 -0.92 0.78 3.67
C GLY A 383 -1.68 -0.26 4.49
N ALA A 384 -2.81 -0.73 3.93
CA ALA A 384 -3.67 -1.65 4.65
C ALA A 384 -3.05 -3.06 4.78
N PRO A 385 -3.25 -3.73 5.93
CA PRO A 385 -2.89 -5.12 6.11
C PRO A 385 -3.72 -6.05 5.23
N ALA A 386 -3.17 -7.23 4.92
CA ALA A 386 -3.93 -8.34 4.35
C ALA A 386 -4.19 -9.42 5.40
N VAL A 387 -5.34 -10.09 5.34
CA VAL A 387 -5.70 -11.16 6.27
C VAL A 387 -6.00 -12.45 5.53
N SER A 388 -5.34 -13.53 5.93
CA SER A 388 -5.75 -14.89 5.64
C SER A 388 -6.47 -15.45 6.86
N THR A 389 -7.80 -15.48 6.81
CA THR A 389 -8.62 -16.01 7.91
C THR A 389 -8.48 -17.53 8.02
N ASP A 390 -8.33 -18.24 6.90
CA ASP A 390 -8.13 -19.69 6.85
C ASP A 390 -6.77 -20.10 7.43
N ASP A 391 -5.72 -19.30 7.21
CA ASP A 391 -4.41 -19.51 7.84
C ASP A 391 -4.31 -18.90 9.23
N GLY A 392 -5.23 -18.00 9.60
CA GLY A 392 -5.15 -17.23 10.84
C GLY A 392 -3.92 -16.31 10.88
N LEU A 393 -3.57 -15.70 9.74
CA LEU A 393 -2.42 -14.81 9.59
C LEU A 393 -2.83 -13.42 9.10
N VAL A 394 -2.21 -12.40 9.69
CA VAL A 394 -2.27 -11.00 9.24
C VAL A 394 -0.92 -10.62 8.67
N TYR A 395 -0.89 -10.04 7.49
CA TYR A 395 0.30 -9.59 6.79
C TYR A 395 0.36 -8.07 6.78
N VAL A 396 1.47 -7.53 7.29
CA VAL A 396 1.72 -6.08 7.34
C VAL A 396 3.05 -5.74 6.67
N TRP A 397 3.12 -4.55 6.08
CA TRP A 397 4.35 -3.99 5.55
C TRP A 397 5.09 -3.19 6.64
N SER A 398 5.91 -3.91 7.39
CA SER A 398 6.59 -3.33 8.56
C SER A 398 7.96 -2.78 8.23
N LYS A 399 8.39 -1.79 8.99
CA LYS A 399 9.74 -1.25 8.97
C LYS A 399 10.40 -1.45 10.33
N ARG A 400 11.73 -1.50 10.36
CA ARG A 400 12.48 -1.43 11.62
C ARG A 400 13.24 -0.12 11.73
N HIS A 401 13.10 0.55 12.86
CA HIS A 401 14.00 1.63 13.22
C HIS A 401 15.48 1.17 13.21
N SER A 402 16.38 2.01 12.72
CA SER A 402 17.81 1.73 12.67
C SER A 402 18.67 2.95 12.97
N TRP A 403 19.41 2.88 14.09
CA TRP A 403 20.43 3.87 14.42
C TRP A 403 21.58 3.93 13.41
N LEU A 404 21.79 2.86 12.64
CA LEU A 404 22.78 2.81 11.54
C LEU A 404 22.27 3.46 10.25
N GLY A 405 21.06 4.03 10.27
CA GLY A 405 20.42 4.65 9.13
C GLY A 405 19.93 3.66 8.07
N VAL A 406 19.82 2.38 8.40
CA VAL A 406 19.43 1.32 7.45
C VAL A 406 17.91 1.28 7.33
N ASP A 407 17.40 1.46 6.11
CA ASP A 407 15.97 1.43 5.81
C ASP A 407 15.50 0.00 5.52
N ALA A 408 15.45 -0.84 6.56
CA ALA A 408 15.09 -2.25 6.44
C ALA A 408 13.56 -2.45 6.45
N TRP A 409 13.02 -2.87 5.31
CA TRP A 409 11.60 -3.16 5.09
C TRP A 409 11.33 -4.66 5.16
N TYR A 410 10.15 -5.04 5.67
CA TYR A 410 9.77 -6.43 5.87
C TYR A 410 8.30 -6.66 5.52
N LEU A 411 8.03 -7.81 4.89
CA LEU A 411 6.73 -8.45 5.04
C LEU A 411 6.73 -9.20 6.36
N SER A 412 5.78 -8.89 7.24
CA SER A 412 5.63 -9.51 8.55
C SER A 412 4.30 -10.22 8.65
N ALA A 413 4.31 -11.45 9.18
CA ALA A 413 3.11 -12.24 9.45
C ALA A 413 2.85 -12.33 10.96
N ILE A 414 1.64 -11.99 11.36
CA ILE A 414 1.16 -11.94 12.74
C ILE A 414 0.05 -12.99 12.89
N GLU A 415 0.08 -13.74 13.99
CA GLU A 415 -0.97 -14.70 14.30
C GLU A 415 -2.26 -13.97 14.70
N LEU A 416 -3.31 -14.14 13.91
CA LEU A 416 -4.57 -13.40 14.04
C LEU A 416 -5.22 -13.58 15.42
N ARG A 417 -5.11 -14.77 16.04
CA ARG A 417 -5.74 -15.03 17.35
C ARG A 417 -5.03 -14.35 18.51
N SER A 418 -3.71 -14.20 18.45
CA SER A 418 -2.90 -13.82 19.63
C SER A 418 -2.11 -12.53 19.46
N GLY A 419 -2.04 -11.97 18.24
CA GLY A 419 -1.23 -10.78 17.95
C GLY A 419 0.28 -11.05 17.92
N ARG A 420 0.69 -12.31 17.92
CA ARG A 420 2.12 -12.67 17.99
C ARG A 420 2.74 -12.60 16.60
N LEU A 421 3.84 -11.86 16.46
CA LEU A 421 4.67 -11.93 15.26
C LEU A 421 5.19 -13.37 15.07
N VAL A 422 4.77 -14.02 13.98
CA VAL A 422 5.16 -15.40 13.65
C VAL A 422 6.48 -15.39 12.90
N TRP A 423 6.56 -14.57 11.86
CA TRP A 423 7.78 -14.36 11.09
C TRP A 423 7.82 -12.97 10.44
N ALA A 424 9.02 -12.55 10.07
CA ALA A 424 9.26 -11.36 9.25
C ALA A 424 10.34 -11.65 8.22
N ARG A 425 10.07 -11.38 6.94
CA ARG A 425 11.01 -11.54 5.84
C ARG A 425 11.43 -10.19 5.31
N ARG A 426 12.74 -9.91 5.34
CA ARG A 426 13.28 -8.67 4.80
C ARG A 426 13.11 -8.64 3.29
N VAL A 427 12.47 -7.59 2.80
CA VAL A 427 12.21 -7.36 1.38
C VAL A 427 13.13 -6.32 0.77
N GLY A 428 13.66 -5.38 1.56
CA GLY A 428 14.45 -4.26 1.09
C GLY A 428 15.31 -3.59 2.16
N LEU A 429 16.20 -2.68 1.72
CA LEU A 429 17.17 -1.97 2.56
C LEU A 429 17.29 -0.47 2.21
N ASN A 430 16.36 0.07 1.44
CA ASN A 430 16.33 1.48 1.02
C ASN A 430 14.88 1.96 0.85
N GLY A 431 14.71 3.28 0.64
CA GLY A 431 13.39 3.89 0.44
C GLY A 431 12.61 3.40 -0.77
N LEU A 432 13.23 2.74 -1.76
CA LEU A 432 12.49 2.19 -2.92
C LEU A 432 11.57 1.01 -2.55
N HIS A 433 11.65 0.53 -1.30
CA HIS A 433 10.78 -0.53 -0.78
C HIS A 433 9.72 0.00 0.19
N ASP A 434 9.59 1.33 0.31
CA ASP A 434 8.44 1.97 0.95
C ASP A 434 7.20 1.70 0.09
N ASN A 435 6.12 1.21 0.71
CA ASN A 435 4.88 0.89 0.02
C ASN A 435 4.00 2.11 -0.24
N HIS A 436 4.24 3.25 0.45
CA HIS A 436 3.56 4.52 0.23
C HIS A 436 2.03 4.42 0.07
N GLY A 437 1.36 3.81 1.06
CA GLY A 437 -0.09 3.58 1.02
C GLY A 437 -0.51 2.32 0.24
N GLY A 438 0.40 1.75 -0.55
CA GLY A 438 0.23 0.47 -1.23
C GLY A 438 -0.10 -0.67 -0.28
N SER A 439 -1.21 -1.36 -0.53
CA SER A 439 -1.69 -2.43 0.35
C SER A 439 -1.02 -3.77 0.04
N VAL A 440 -0.92 -4.63 1.06
CA VAL A 440 -0.50 -6.02 0.84
C VAL A 440 -1.63 -6.77 0.14
N VAL A 441 -1.31 -7.52 -0.91
CA VAL A 441 -2.26 -8.31 -1.68
C VAL A 441 -1.86 -9.78 -1.62
N LEU A 442 -2.78 -10.65 -1.22
CA LEU A 442 -2.58 -12.09 -1.27
C LEU A 442 -3.06 -12.60 -2.63
N GLY A 443 -2.27 -13.45 -3.26
CA GLY A 443 -2.58 -13.94 -4.60
C GLY A 443 -2.19 -15.41 -4.80
N PRO A 444 -2.05 -15.84 -6.07
CA PRO A 444 -1.78 -17.23 -6.41
C PRO A 444 -0.47 -17.74 -5.81
N GLU A 445 -0.35 -19.08 -5.78
CA GLU A 445 0.86 -19.78 -5.29
C GLU A 445 1.23 -19.43 -3.85
N ARG A 446 0.24 -19.06 -3.02
CA ARG A 446 0.48 -18.65 -1.63
C ARG A 446 1.48 -17.49 -1.53
N ALA A 447 1.41 -16.55 -2.47
CA ALA A 447 2.29 -15.41 -2.48
C ALA A 447 1.60 -14.16 -1.93
N ALA A 448 2.39 -13.32 -1.28
CA ALA A 448 2.03 -11.96 -0.92
C ALA A 448 2.75 -10.99 -1.85
N TYR A 449 2.03 -9.97 -2.29
CA TYR A 449 2.50 -8.94 -3.19
C TYR A 449 2.33 -7.58 -2.52
N ALA A 450 3.25 -6.66 -2.79
CA ALA A 450 3.10 -5.28 -2.38
C ALA A 450 3.68 -4.37 -3.48
N PRO A 451 2.94 -3.33 -3.88
CA PRO A 451 3.55 -2.24 -4.58
C PRO A 451 4.43 -1.41 -3.66
N VAL A 452 5.49 -0.86 -4.23
CA VAL A 452 6.46 0.00 -3.56
C VAL A 452 6.94 1.08 -4.52
N LEU A 453 7.53 2.16 -4.01
CA LEU A 453 8.03 3.26 -4.83
C LEU A 453 8.96 2.82 -5.97
N GLY A 454 9.72 1.74 -5.76
CA GLY A 454 10.64 1.19 -6.76
C GLY A 454 10.01 0.24 -7.77
N GLY A 455 8.76 -0.21 -7.57
CA GLY A 455 8.09 -1.21 -8.41
C GLY A 455 7.25 -2.20 -7.61
N LEU A 456 7.43 -3.50 -7.83
CA LEU A 456 6.66 -4.55 -7.15
C LEU A 456 7.56 -5.52 -6.39
N VAL A 457 7.05 -6.00 -5.26
CA VAL A 457 7.65 -7.06 -4.45
C VAL A 457 6.70 -8.25 -4.37
N ARG A 458 7.25 -9.45 -4.49
CA ARG A 458 6.60 -10.74 -4.24
C ARG A 458 7.35 -11.49 -3.15
N VAL A 459 6.62 -12.03 -2.19
CA VAL A 459 7.12 -12.96 -1.17
C VAL A 459 6.32 -14.25 -1.25
N ALA A 460 7.01 -15.37 -1.43
CA ALA A 460 6.40 -16.70 -1.44
C ALA A 460 7.33 -17.72 -0.82
N ASP A 461 6.76 -18.75 -0.19
CA ASP A 461 7.52 -19.87 0.35
C ASP A 461 8.23 -20.65 -0.76
N ARG A 462 9.32 -21.32 -0.40
CA ARG A 462 10.02 -22.19 -1.34
C ARG A 462 9.25 -23.52 -1.39
N GLY A 463 8.68 -23.83 -2.56
CA GLY A 463 8.03 -25.11 -2.83
C GLY A 463 8.98 -26.30 -2.83
#